data_AF-A0A7V8ZSW5-F1
#
_entry.id   AF-A0A7V8ZSW5-F1
#
_cell.length_a   1.000
_cell.length_b   1.000
_cell.length_c   1.000
_cell.angle_alpha   90.00
_cell.angle_beta   90.00
_cell.angle_gamma   90.00
#
_symmetry.space_group_name_H-M   'P 1'
#
loop_
_entity.id
_entity.type
_entity.pdbx_description
1 polymer ?
#
loop_
_entity_poly.entity_id
_entity_poly.type
_entity_poly.pdbx_seq_one_letter_code
_entity_poly.pdbx_strand_id
1 'polypeptide(L)' 'MPRTTLALDDEVFELAKDYAKNRSLTLGKAVSDLVRRGLRARPGVREIHGLLVFELPADSPRVTPDSIKRLETDDL' A
#
# COMPACT_ATOMS: atom_id res chain seq x y z
N MET A 1 -11.88 -17.15 -8.96
CA MET A 1 -10.83 -16.24 -9.44
C MET A 1 -10.40 -16.70 -10.82
N PRO A 2 -10.17 -15.78 -11.78
CA PRO A 2 -9.56 -16.14 -13.06
C PRO A 2 -8.16 -16.74 -12.83
N ARG A 3 -7.75 -17.67 -13.71
CA ARG A 3 -6.41 -18.25 -13.73
C ARG A 3 -5.60 -17.51 -14.79
N THR A 4 -4.43 -17.00 -14.41
CA THR A 4 -3.57 -16.20 -15.27
C THR A 4 -2.14 -16.70 -15.15
N THR A 5 -1.40 -16.68 -16.26
CA THR A 5 0.04 -16.93 -16.29
C THR A 5 0.74 -15.57 -16.23
N LEU A 6 1.62 -15.38 -15.25
CA LEU A 6 2.41 -14.17 -15.07
C LEU A 6 3.89 -14.52 -15.18
N ALA A 7 4.65 -13.76 -15.96
CA ALA A 7 6.11 -13.78 -15.87
C ALA A 7 6.52 -12.95 -14.64
N LEU A 8 7.41 -13.51 -13.81
CA LEU A 8 7.98 -12.86 -12.63
C LEU A 8 9.50 -12.93 -12.75
N ASP A 9 10.18 -11.87 -12.32
CA ASP A 9 11.63 -11.94 -12.13
C ASP A 9 11.96 -13.01 -11.08
N ASP A 10 13.08 -13.72 -11.26
CA ASP A 10 13.46 -14.86 -10.41
C ASP A 10 13.54 -14.46 -8.93
N GLU A 11 14.07 -13.27 -8.64
CA GLU A 11 14.15 -12.72 -7.28
C GLU A 11 12.75 -12.52 -6.68
N VAL A 12 11.81 -11.97 -7.46
CA VAL A 12 10.43 -11.72 -7.00
C VAL A 12 9.69 -13.04 -6.77
N PHE A 13 9.94 -14.06 -7.59
CA PHE A 13 9.36 -15.38 -7.44
C PHE A 13 9.80 -16.05 -6.13
N GLU A 14 11.09 -15.98 -5.79
CA GLU A 14 11.61 -16.54 -4.54
C GLU A 14 11.08 -15.77 -3.31
N LEU A 15 10.99 -14.44 -3.37
CA LEU A 15 10.34 -13.64 -2.32
C LEU A 15 8.87 -14.02 -2.11
N ALA A 16 8.12 -14.25 -3.19
CA ALA A 16 6.73 -14.66 -3.12
C ALA A 16 6.56 -16.08 -2.55
N LYS A 17 7.49 -17.00 -2.87
CA LYS A 17 7.56 -18.35 -2.28
C LYS A 17 7.79 -18.30 -0.78
N ASP A 18 8.78 -17.54 -0.33
CA ASP A 18 9.09 -17.40 1.09
C ASP A 18 7.94 -16.78 1.87
N TYR A 19 7.32 -15.74 1.29
CA TYR A 19 6.11 -15.14 1.84
C TYR A 19 4.97 -16.16 1.99
N ALA A 20 4.77 -17.01 0.98
CA ALA A 20 3.75 -18.04 0.98
C ALA A 20 4.01 -19.11 2.05
N LYS A 21 5.26 -19.60 2.14
CA LYS A 21 5.69 -20.60 3.12
C LYS A 21 5.50 -20.10 4.55
N ASN A 22 5.94 -18.88 4.85
CA ASN A 22 5.86 -18.30 6.19
C ASN A 22 4.43 -18.01 6.65
N ARG A 23 3.46 -18.02 5.74
CA ARG A 23 2.04 -17.73 6.02
C ARG A 23 1.11 -18.91 5.71
N SER A 24 1.66 -20.08 5.37
CA SER A 24 0.89 -21.26 4.97
C SER A 24 -0.12 -20.97 3.86
N LEU A 25 0.26 -20.16 2.87
CA LEU A 25 -0.56 -19.79 1.72
C LEU A 25 -0.11 -20.53 0.46
N THR A 26 -1.02 -20.69 -0.51
CA THR A 26 -0.62 -21.05 -1.87
C THR A 26 0.11 -19.88 -2.54
N LEU A 27 1.00 -20.16 -3.50
CA LEU A 27 1.75 -19.12 -4.20
C LEU A 27 0.83 -18.09 -4.87
N GLY A 28 -0.23 -18.54 -5.56
CA GLY A 28 -1.19 -17.63 -6.20
C GLY A 28 -1.92 -16.73 -5.20
N LYS A 29 -2.20 -17.23 -3.99
CA LYS A 29 -2.82 -16.44 -2.92
C LYS A 29 -1.84 -15.43 -2.32
N ALA A 30 -0.58 -15.84 -2.12
CA ALA A 30 0.50 -14.96 -1.68
C ALA A 30 0.72 -13.80 -2.66
N VAL A 31 0.86 -14.10 -3.96
CA VAL A 31 1.00 -13.07 -5.01
C VAL A 31 -0.20 -12.12 -5.01
N SER A 32 -1.42 -12.66 -4.93
CA SER A 32 -2.64 -11.82 -4.89
C SER A 32 -2.68 -10.90 -3.68
N ASP A 33 -2.21 -11.36 -2.52
CA ASP A 33 -2.15 -10.57 -1.29
C ASP A 33 -1.06 -9.49 -1.38
N LEU A 34 0.13 -9.84 -1.87
CA LEU A 34 1.23 -8.91 -2.09
C LEU A 34 0.86 -7.80 -3.09
N VAL A 35 0.26 -8.15 -4.23
CA VAL A 35 -0.24 -7.17 -5.22
C VAL A 35 -1.26 -6.23 -4.58
N ARG A 36 -2.22 -6.77 -3.82
CA ARG A 36 -3.20 -5.93 -3.12
C ARG A 36 -2.55 -4.99 -2.11
N ARG A 37 -1.53 -5.44 -1.39
CA ARG A 37 -0.77 -4.61 -0.44
C ARG A 37 0.02 -3.53 -1.16
N GLY A 38 0.68 -3.86 -2.27
CA GLY A 38 1.41 -2.90 -3.11
C GLY A 38 0.48 -1.82 -3.67
N LEU A 39 -0.68 -2.22 -4.20
CA LEU A 39 -1.69 -1.28 -4.71
C LEU A 39 -2.34 -0.41 -3.63
N ARG A 40 -2.28 -0.84 -2.36
CA ARG A 40 -2.77 -0.08 -1.19
C ARG A 40 -1.65 0.56 -0.39
N ALA A 41 -0.40 0.41 -0.81
CA ALA A 41 0.73 0.98 -0.10
C ALA A 41 0.54 2.49 -0.08
N ARG A 42 0.59 3.07 1.13
CA ARG A 42 0.44 4.50 1.31
C ARG A 42 1.57 5.25 0.60
N PRO A 43 1.34 6.52 0.22
CA PRO A 43 2.36 7.36 -0.37
C PRO A 43 3.71 7.27 0.35
N GLY A 44 4.79 7.38 -0.43
CA GLY A 44 6.16 7.34 0.07
C GLY A 44 6.39 8.33 1.21
N VAL A 45 7.40 8.07 2.03
CA VAL A 45 7.84 9.01 3.07
C VAL A 45 9.18 9.55 2.62
N ARG A 46 9.35 10.87 2.68
CA ARG A 46 10.61 11.56 2.38
C ARG A 46 11.09 12.31 3.60
N GLU A 47 12.39 12.28 3.84
CA GLU A 47 13.02 13.11 4.85
C GLU A 47 13.26 14.53 4.30
N ILE A 48 12.75 15.54 5.00
CA ILE A 48 12.98 16.96 4.71
C ILE A 48 13.50 17.61 6.00
N HIS A 49 14.77 18.02 5.99
CA HIS A 49 15.44 18.64 7.14
C HIS A 49 15.32 17.81 8.44
N GLY A 50 15.50 16.49 8.36
CA GLY A 50 15.38 15.60 9.52
C GLY A 50 13.94 15.23 9.91
N LEU A 51 12.92 15.73 9.20
CA LEU A 51 11.53 15.39 9.42
C LEU A 51 11.04 14.41 8.36
N LEU A 52 10.45 13.28 8.78
CA LEU A 52 9.75 12.36 7.88
C LEU A 52 8.41 12.98 7.45
N VAL A 53 8.25 13.23 6.16
CA VAL A 53 7.08 13.85 5.54
C VAL A 53 6.43 12.84 4.59
N PHE A 54 5.10 12.66 4.70
CA PHE A 54 4.33 11.86 3.75
C PHE A 54 4.24 12.57 2.39
N GLU A 55 4.59 11.87 1.31
CA GLU A 55 4.49 12.36 -0.06
C GLU A 55 3.09 12.13 -0.61
N LEU A 56 2.16 12.98 -0.21
CA LEU A 56 0.79 12.93 -0.71
C LEU A 56 0.77 13.04 -2.26
N PRO A 57 -0.14 12.31 -2.95
CA PRO A 57 -0.43 12.52 -4.36
C PRO A 57 -0.67 14.01 -4.67
N ALA A 58 -0.25 14.49 -5.84
CA ALA A 58 -0.32 15.91 -6.20
C ALA A 58 -1.75 16.49 -6.19
N ASP A 59 -2.75 15.63 -6.38
CA ASP A 59 -4.18 15.94 -6.35
C ASP A 59 -4.80 15.84 -4.94
N SER A 60 -4.00 15.58 -3.91
CA SER A 60 -4.49 15.47 -2.54
C SER A 60 -5.10 16.80 -2.08
N PRO A 61 -6.32 16.79 -1.49
CA PRO A 61 -6.99 18.00 -1.08
C PRO A 61 -6.22 18.68 0.06
N ARG A 62 -6.10 20.01 -0.02
CA ARG A 62 -5.53 20.80 1.06
C ARG A 62 -6.48 20.79 2.26
N VAL A 63 -5.95 20.51 3.44
CA VAL A 63 -6.69 20.69 4.69
C VAL A 63 -6.90 22.18 4.90
N THR A 64 -8.16 22.61 5.02
CA THR A 64 -8.57 24.00 5.25
C THR A 64 -9.25 24.13 6.61
N PRO A 65 -9.34 25.35 7.18
CA PRO A 65 -10.09 25.59 8.42
C PRO A 65 -11.55 25.10 8.34
N ASP A 66 -12.21 25.22 7.19
CA ASP A 66 -13.58 24.73 7.02
C ASP A 66 -13.66 23.20 7.08
N SER A 67 -12.63 22.49 6.62
CA SER A 67 -12.54 21.03 6.80
C SER A 67 -12.46 20.62 8.27
N ILE A 68 -11.81 21.42 9.11
CA ILE A 68 -11.70 21.17 10.56
C ILE A 68 -13.07 21.39 11.21
N LYS A 69 -13.73 22.53 10.95
CA LYS A 69 -15.04 22.86 11.53
C LYS A 69 -16.10 21.80 11.24
N ARG A 70 -16.10 21.20 10.04
CA ARG A 70 -17.04 20.11 9.70
C ARG A 70 -16.83 18.87 10.57
N LEU A 71 -15.58 18.48 10.79
CA LEU A 71 -15.24 17.32 11.60
C LEU A 71 -15.48 17.54 13.11
N GLU A 72 -15.39 18.78 13.58
CA GLU A 72 -15.74 19.14 14.97
C GLU A 72 -17.25 19.11 15.24
N THR A 73 -18.08 19.18 14.20
CA THR A 73 -19.55 19.19 14.33
C THR A 73 -20.15 17.80 14.14
N ASP A 74 -19.49 16.97 13.33
CA ASP A 74 -19.80 15.54 13.19
C ASP A 74 -19.14 14.78 14.36
N ASP A 75 -19.76 14.84 15.55
CA ASP A 75 -19.39 13.99 16.69
C ASP A 75 -19.40 12.51 16.26
N LEU A 76 -18.25 11.82 16.38
CA LEU A 76 -18.14 10.36 16.20
C LEU A 76 -18.94 9.58 17.24
#